data_AF-A0A8S3Q8I2-F1
#
_entry.id   AF-A0A8S3Q8I2-F1
#
_cell.length_a   1.000
_cell.length_b   1.000
_cell.length_c   1.000
_cell.angle_alpha   90.00
_cell.angle_beta   90.00
_cell.angle_gamma   90.00
#
_symmetry.space_group_name_H-M   'P 1'
#
loop_
_entity.id
_entity.type
_entity.pdbx_description
1 polymer ?
#
loop_
_entity_poly.entity_id
_entity_poly.type
_entity_poly.pdbx_seq_one_letter_code
_entity_poly.pdbx_strand_id
1 'polypeptide(L)'
;MTYIVKRLPIGSEDFQIALMKYNYHPSLVFNFVEYKSVQSVTSAFHEIHISNGPTNTGEALQKADEIFHDKSSGSRISAYKYVILIYDGLSSDRMKALSQAKKMREKRIKLFTVGIGNAVSHDEIVNIAFSKYYASTHMHLDDIYNQLIQDSIDVSCPGRYLATYAYYIIPKDFCNAS
;
A
#
# COMPACT_ATOMS: atom_id res chain seq x y z
N MET A 1 -10.27 0.77 -8.85
CA MET A 1 -8.92 0.46 -8.31
C MET A 1 -7.95 1.65 -8.26
N THR A 2 -7.97 2.59 -9.21
CA THR A 2 -6.98 3.69 -9.28
C THR A 2 -7.46 5.02 -8.68
N TYR A 3 -8.51 5.02 -7.85
CA TYR A 3 -9.12 6.24 -7.30
C TYR A 3 -8.12 7.13 -6.56
N ILE A 4 -7.36 6.55 -5.63
CA ILE A 4 -6.32 7.26 -4.87
C ILE A 4 -5.20 7.68 -5.82
N VAL A 5 -4.67 6.75 -6.64
CA VAL A 5 -3.59 6.98 -7.61
C VAL A 5 -3.86 8.18 -8.52
N LYS A 6 -5.09 8.30 -9.04
CA LYS A 6 -5.49 9.39 -9.96
C LYS A 6 -5.42 10.79 -9.35
N ARG A 7 -5.40 10.90 -8.03
CA ARG A 7 -5.42 12.17 -7.28
C ARG A 7 -4.09 12.47 -6.60
N LEU A 8 -3.15 11.53 -6.59
CA LEU A 8 -1.83 11.72 -5.99
C LEU A 8 -0.92 12.51 -6.94
N PRO A 9 -0.10 13.43 -6.40
CA PRO A 9 0.94 14.09 -7.17
C PRO A 9 2.10 13.11 -7.40
N ILE A 10 2.01 12.32 -8.47
CA ILE A 10 3.00 11.29 -8.81
C ILE A 10 4.13 11.93 -9.62
N GLY A 11 5.35 11.76 -9.16
CA GLY A 11 6.54 12.33 -9.78
C GLY A 11 7.83 11.89 -9.11
N SER A 12 8.97 12.22 -9.71
CA SER A 12 10.27 11.79 -9.20
C SER A 12 10.64 12.39 -7.84
N GLU A 13 10.08 13.55 -7.50
CA GLU A 13 10.34 14.26 -6.24
C GLU A 13 9.14 14.28 -5.28
N ASP A 14 7.98 13.79 -5.72
CA ASP A 14 6.74 13.74 -4.92
C ASP A 14 6.39 12.27 -4.56
N PHE A 15 5.24 11.76 -5.02
CA PHE A 15 4.84 10.38 -4.78
C PHE A 15 5.45 9.43 -5.82
N GLN A 16 6.13 8.40 -5.33
CA GLN A 16 6.60 7.27 -6.12
C GLN A 16 5.86 6.01 -5.69
N ILE A 17 5.31 5.28 -6.66
CA ILE A 17 4.42 4.15 -6.41
C ILE A 17 5.15 2.85 -6.70
N ALA A 18 4.99 1.87 -5.83
CA ALA A 18 5.29 0.48 -6.13
C ALA A 18 4.03 -0.35 -5.89
N LEU A 19 3.95 -1.49 -6.57
CA LEU A 19 2.79 -2.37 -6.52
C LEU A 19 3.22 -3.81 -6.40
N MET A 20 2.67 -4.49 -5.40
CA MET A 20 2.74 -5.92 -5.24
C MET A 20 1.34 -6.50 -5.32
N LYS A 21 1.23 -7.60 -6.04
CA LYS A 21 0.09 -8.48 -5.93
C LYS A 21 0.45 -9.62 -4.97
N TYR A 22 -0.51 -10.06 -4.19
CA TYR A 22 -0.26 -11.17 -3.27
C TYR A 22 -1.40 -12.17 -3.25
N ASN A 23 -1.00 -13.44 -3.16
CA ASN A 23 -1.82 -14.60 -2.88
C ASN A 23 -0.97 -15.51 -1.96
N TYR A 24 -0.63 -16.73 -2.37
CA TYR A 24 0.28 -17.62 -1.64
C TYR A 24 1.72 -17.12 -1.68
N HIS A 25 2.15 -16.57 -2.81
CA HIS A 25 3.47 -15.96 -2.97
C HIS A 25 3.35 -14.51 -3.43
N PRO A 26 3.74 -13.54 -2.59
CA PRO A 26 3.72 -12.14 -2.98
C PRO A 26 4.69 -11.90 -4.13
N SER A 27 4.23 -11.19 -5.16
CA SER A 27 4.97 -10.92 -6.38
C SER A 27 4.97 -9.43 -6.68
N LEU A 28 6.15 -8.86 -6.85
CA LEU A 28 6.32 -7.48 -7.27
C LEU A 28 5.79 -7.32 -8.70
N VAL A 29 4.88 -6.37 -8.91
CA VAL A 29 4.42 -5.98 -10.25
C VAL A 29 5.39 -4.95 -10.81
N PHE A 30 5.66 -3.88 -10.05
CA PHE A 30 6.66 -2.87 -10.38
C PHE A 30 7.20 -2.18 -9.12
N ASN A 31 8.43 -1.69 -9.20
CA ASN A 31 9.09 -0.95 -8.12
C ASN A 31 8.91 0.58 -8.26
N PHE A 32 9.49 1.34 -7.34
CA PHE A 32 9.31 2.79 -7.28
C PHE A 32 9.97 3.57 -8.42
N VAL A 33 10.84 2.95 -9.24
CA VAL A 33 11.55 3.63 -10.33
C VAL A 33 10.90 3.46 -11.70
N GLU A 34 10.04 2.44 -11.87
CA GLU A 34 9.51 2.05 -13.17
C GLU A 34 8.47 3.04 -13.73
N TYR A 35 7.55 3.53 -12.89
CA TYR A 35 6.47 4.42 -13.32
C TYR A 35 6.50 5.75 -12.57
N LYS A 36 6.52 6.84 -13.33
CA LYS A 36 6.65 8.23 -12.83
C LYS A 36 5.48 9.14 -13.19
N SER A 37 4.40 8.60 -13.72
CA SER A 37 3.20 9.37 -14.07
C SER A 37 1.93 8.65 -13.63
N VAL A 38 0.88 9.42 -13.35
CA VAL A 38 -0.45 8.88 -13.02
C VAL A 38 -0.94 7.93 -14.11
N GLN A 39 -0.73 8.28 -15.39
CA GLN A 39 -1.17 7.47 -16.52
C GLN A 39 -0.44 6.12 -16.57
N SER A 40 0.90 6.13 -16.46
CA SER A 40 1.69 4.90 -16.53
C SER A 40 1.41 3.97 -15.35
N VAL A 41 1.25 4.52 -14.13
CA VAL A 41 0.84 3.74 -12.95
C VAL A 41 -0.56 3.17 -13.18
N THR A 42 -1.53 3.98 -13.62
CA THR A 42 -2.90 3.54 -13.86
C THR A 42 -2.99 2.42 -14.90
N SER A 43 -2.19 2.48 -15.97
CA SER A 43 -2.11 1.42 -16.98
C SER A 43 -1.55 0.13 -16.39
N ALA A 44 -0.46 0.18 -15.61
CA ALA A 44 0.14 -0.99 -14.98
C ALA A 44 -0.83 -1.71 -14.03
N PHE A 45 -1.74 -0.97 -13.40
CA PHE A 45 -2.79 -1.56 -12.56
C PHE A 45 -3.79 -2.41 -13.37
N HIS A 46 -4.03 -2.12 -14.65
CA HIS A 46 -4.95 -2.91 -15.49
C HIS A 46 -4.32 -4.22 -16.00
N GLU A 47 -3.00 -4.34 -15.97
CA GLU A 47 -2.26 -5.52 -16.48
C GLU A 47 -2.05 -6.62 -15.42
N ILE A 48 -2.58 -6.41 -14.21
CA ILE A 48 -2.40 -7.36 -13.10
C ILE A 48 -3.23 -8.63 -13.33
N HIS A 49 -2.54 -9.74 -13.60
CA HIS A 49 -3.17 -11.05 -13.64
C HIS A 49 -3.40 -11.64 -12.24
N ILE A 50 -4.63 -12.13 -12.01
CA ILE A 50 -5.07 -12.82 -10.79
C ILE A 50 -4.54 -14.25 -10.78
N SER A 51 -4.07 -14.72 -9.63
CA SER A 51 -3.58 -16.08 -9.43
C SER A 51 -4.31 -16.77 -8.28
N ASN A 52 -4.66 -18.05 -8.48
CA ASN A 52 -5.33 -18.88 -7.48
C ASN A 52 -4.42 -19.20 -6.29
N GLY A 53 -5.00 -19.45 -5.12
CA GLY A 53 -4.29 -19.87 -3.91
C GLY A 53 -4.72 -19.14 -2.63
N PRO A 54 -4.27 -19.60 -1.46
CA PRO A 54 -4.52 -18.94 -0.17
C PRO A 54 -3.82 -17.57 -0.10
N THR A 55 -4.23 -16.71 0.82
CA THR A 55 -3.70 -15.34 0.97
C THR A 55 -2.66 -15.28 2.12
N ASN A 56 -1.41 -14.90 1.83
CA ASN A 56 -0.33 -14.74 2.83
C ASN A 56 0.05 -13.27 3.01
N THR A 57 -0.70 -12.57 3.85
CA THR A 57 -0.52 -11.13 4.13
C THR A 57 0.77 -10.84 4.89
N GLY A 58 1.15 -11.71 5.82
CA GLY A 58 2.38 -11.53 6.59
C GLY A 58 3.64 -11.63 5.73
N GLU A 59 3.65 -12.56 4.78
CA GLU A 59 4.71 -12.63 3.76
C GLU A 59 4.73 -11.39 2.85
N ALA A 60 3.56 -10.88 2.44
CA ALA A 60 3.47 -9.69 1.60
C ALA A 60 4.01 -8.45 2.33
N LEU A 61 3.64 -8.26 3.59
CA LEU A 61 4.18 -7.18 4.43
C LEU A 61 5.69 -7.31 4.64
N GLN A 62 6.21 -8.53 4.76
CA GLN A 62 7.64 -8.77 4.88
C GLN A 62 8.38 -8.32 3.61
N LYS A 63 7.92 -8.74 2.43
CA LYS A 63 8.55 -8.33 1.17
C LYS A 63 8.44 -6.83 0.91
N ALA A 64 7.32 -6.20 1.28
CA ALA A 64 7.18 -4.74 1.18
C ALA A 64 8.19 -4.01 2.07
N ASP A 65 8.39 -4.48 3.30
CA ASP A 65 9.44 -3.98 4.21
C ASP A 65 10.83 -4.14 3.58
N GLU A 66 11.15 -5.29 2.98
CA GLU A 66 12.43 -5.52 2.29
C GLU A 66 12.65 -4.53 1.13
N ILE A 67 11.63 -4.31 0.29
CA ILE A 67 11.72 -3.38 -0.86
C ILE A 67 11.91 -1.92 -0.42
N PHE A 68 11.33 -1.52 0.71
CA PHE A 68 11.60 -0.19 1.27
C PHE A 68 13.06 0.01 1.71
N HIS A 69 13.82 -1.06 1.93
CA HIS A 69 15.22 -0.99 2.34
C HIS A 69 16.19 -1.33 1.21
N ASP A 70 15.67 -1.85 0.10
CA ASP A 70 16.44 -2.09 -1.10
C ASP A 70 16.73 -0.78 -1.84
N LYS A 71 18.01 -0.38 -1.83
CA LYS A 71 18.49 0.81 -2.54
C LYS A 71 18.29 0.69 -4.06
N SER A 72 18.34 -0.51 -4.62
CA SER A 72 18.13 -0.74 -6.06
C SER A 72 16.68 -0.52 -6.48
N SER A 73 15.74 -0.65 -5.54
CA SER A 73 14.33 -0.29 -5.72
C SER A 73 14.07 1.22 -5.73
N GLY A 74 15.11 2.05 -5.57
CA GLY A 74 15.04 3.51 -5.62
C GLY A 74 14.48 4.16 -4.35
N SER A 75 14.30 3.40 -3.26
CA SER A 75 13.81 3.89 -1.97
C SER A 75 14.83 4.82 -1.28
N ARG A 76 14.43 6.07 -1.01
CA ARG A 76 15.21 7.05 -0.24
C ARG A 76 14.95 6.88 1.27
N ILE A 77 16.01 6.93 2.08
CA ILE A 77 15.90 6.73 3.53
C ILE A 77 15.15 7.85 4.26
N SER A 78 15.19 9.07 3.70
CA SER A 78 14.56 10.27 4.25
C SER A 78 13.09 10.44 3.84
N ALA A 79 12.60 9.61 2.92
CA ALA A 79 11.24 9.71 2.41
C ALA A 79 10.24 9.06 3.36
N TYR A 80 9.00 9.55 3.32
CA TYR A 80 7.90 8.92 4.03
C TYR A 80 7.52 7.62 3.33
N LYS A 81 7.20 6.59 4.11
CA LYS A 81 6.91 5.25 3.62
C LYS A 81 5.51 4.84 4.05
N TYR A 82 4.66 4.57 3.07
CA TYR A 82 3.29 4.14 3.27
C TYR A 82 3.05 2.81 2.60
N VAL A 83 2.36 1.91 3.29
CA VAL A 83 1.77 0.71 2.70
C VAL A 83 0.27 0.92 2.63
N ILE A 84 -0.32 0.71 1.46
CA ILE A 84 -1.78 0.62 1.28
C ILE A 84 -2.08 -0.86 1.05
N LEU A 85 -2.45 -1.54 2.13
CA LEU A 85 -2.85 -2.94 2.13
C LEU A 85 -4.34 -3.03 1.86
N ILE A 86 -4.70 -3.56 0.70
CA ILE A 86 -6.07 -3.97 0.43
C ILE A 86 -6.24 -5.37 1.06
N TYR A 87 -7.30 -5.56 1.86
CA TYR A 87 -7.51 -6.76 2.67
C TYR A 87 -8.90 -7.35 2.42
N ASP A 88 -8.98 -8.64 2.11
CA ASP A 88 -10.24 -9.36 1.83
C ASP A 88 -10.67 -10.32 2.96
N GLY A 89 -9.92 -10.38 4.06
CA GLY A 89 -10.36 -10.98 5.33
C GLY A 89 -9.80 -12.37 5.67
N LEU A 90 -9.09 -13.03 4.76
CA LEU A 90 -8.77 -14.47 4.89
C LEU A 90 -7.27 -14.79 4.81
N SER A 91 -6.43 -14.05 5.53
CA SER A 91 -5.01 -14.40 5.60
C SER A 91 -4.78 -15.75 6.28
N SER A 92 -3.96 -16.61 5.68
CA SER A 92 -3.55 -17.90 6.25
C SER A 92 -2.45 -17.73 7.32
N ASP A 93 -1.73 -16.60 7.28
CA ASP A 93 -0.59 -16.28 8.15
C ASP A 93 -0.84 -15.07 9.06
N ARG A 94 -2.06 -14.94 9.62
CA ARG A 94 -2.49 -13.77 10.43
C ARG A 94 -1.51 -13.34 11.52
N MET A 95 -0.95 -14.29 12.27
CA MET A 95 0.04 -14.00 13.32
C MET A 95 1.31 -13.36 12.76
N LYS A 96 1.76 -13.82 11.59
CA LYS A 96 2.89 -13.21 10.87
C LYS A 96 2.54 -11.80 10.43
N ALA A 97 1.35 -11.57 9.87
CA ALA A 97 0.88 -10.25 9.48
C ALA A 97 0.90 -9.24 10.64
N LEU A 98 0.35 -9.62 11.81
CA LEU A 98 0.38 -8.77 13.01
C LEU A 98 1.80 -8.47 13.48
N SER A 99 2.67 -9.50 13.52
CA SER A 99 4.07 -9.34 13.93
C SER A 99 4.85 -8.41 12.99
N GLN A 100 4.60 -8.50 11.68
CA GLN A 100 5.28 -7.71 10.67
C GLN A 100 4.75 -6.28 10.65
N ALA A 101 3.44 -6.08 10.78
CA ALA A 101 2.86 -4.76 10.95
C ALA A 101 3.47 -4.03 12.15
N LYS A 102 3.65 -4.71 13.29
CA LYS A 102 4.33 -4.13 14.46
C LYS A 102 5.75 -3.66 14.14
N LYS A 103 6.58 -4.49 13.49
CA LYS A 103 7.94 -4.13 13.08
C LYS A 103 7.96 -2.92 12.14
N MET A 104 7.03 -2.87 11.19
CA MET A 104 6.93 -1.76 10.24
C MET A 104 6.54 -0.45 10.94
N ARG A 105 5.64 -0.49 11.93
CA ARG A 105 5.33 0.68 12.78
C ARG A 105 6.55 1.19 13.53
N GLU A 106 7.35 0.30 14.11
CA GLU A 106 8.60 0.64 14.81
C GLU A 106 9.61 1.33 13.87
N LYS A 107 9.61 0.95 12.58
CA LYS A 107 10.40 1.60 11.51
C LYS A 107 9.77 2.86 10.93
N ARG A 108 8.67 3.36 11.52
CA ARG A 108 7.89 4.52 11.05
C ARG A 108 7.30 4.35 9.64
N ILE A 109 7.07 3.12 9.22
CA ILE A 109 6.30 2.82 8.00
C ILE A 109 4.82 2.83 8.37
N LYS A 110 4.05 3.69 7.70
CA LYS A 110 2.62 3.88 7.97
C LYS A 110 1.79 2.91 7.13
N LEU A 111 1.16 1.92 7.77
CA LEU A 111 0.24 1.00 7.10
C LEU A 111 -1.19 1.54 7.11
N PHE A 112 -1.74 1.75 5.93
CA PHE A 112 -3.16 1.86 5.68
C PHE A 112 -3.74 0.51 5.31
N THR A 113 -4.85 0.12 5.94
CA THR A 113 -5.57 -1.11 5.62
C THR A 113 -6.95 -0.78 5.06
N VAL A 114 -7.31 -1.43 3.96
CA VAL A 114 -8.59 -1.25 3.28
C VAL A 114 -9.31 -2.58 3.21
N GLY A 115 -10.27 -2.78 4.11
CA GLY A 115 -11.15 -3.93 4.10
C GLY A 115 -12.11 -3.91 2.92
N ILE A 116 -12.16 -4.99 2.15
CA ILE A 116 -13.08 -5.15 1.02
C ILE A 116 -13.97 -6.36 1.26
N GLY A 117 -15.28 -6.15 1.08
CA GLY A 117 -16.28 -7.18 1.27
C GLY A 117 -16.68 -7.40 2.74
N ASN A 118 -17.68 -8.26 2.93
CA ASN A 118 -18.33 -8.46 4.23
C ASN A 118 -17.60 -9.49 5.12
N ALA A 119 -16.62 -10.22 4.58
CA ALA A 119 -15.86 -11.23 5.30
C ALA A 119 -14.69 -10.64 6.11
N VAL A 120 -14.43 -9.34 5.98
CA VAL A 120 -13.34 -8.66 6.66
C VAL A 120 -13.72 -8.32 8.10
N SER A 121 -12.92 -8.82 9.05
CA SER A 121 -13.00 -8.38 10.44
C SER A 121 -12.45 -6.96 10.59
N HIS A 122 -13.27 -6.04 11.09
CA HIS A 122 -12.85 -4.67 11.38
C HIS A 122 -11.67 -4.64 12.37
N ASP A 123 -11.72 -5.48 13.41
CA ASP A 123 -10.65 -5.58 14.39
C ASP A 123 -9.33 -6.03 13.76
N GLU A 124 -9.39 -6.91 12.76
CA GLU A 124 -8.19 -7.40 12.09
C GLU A 124 -7.50 -6.30 11.27
N ILE A 125 -8.26 -5.55 10.47
CA ILE A 125 -7.69 -4.44 9.69
C ILE A 125 -7.17 -3.31 10.59
N VAL A 126 -7.83 -3.03 11.72
CA VAL A 126 -7.37 -2.05 12.73
C VAL A 126 -6.08 -2.52 13.40
N ASN A 127 -5.97 -3.81 13.74
CA ASN A 127 -4.79 -4.37 14.38
C ASN A 127 -3.58 -4.50 13.45
N ILE A 128 -3.77 -4.44 12.13
CA ILE A 128 -2.69 -4.39 11.12
C ILE A 128 -2.34 -2.93 10.76
N ALA A 129 -3.31 -2.01 10.76
CA ALA A 129 -3.09 -0.61 10.44
C ALA A 129 -2.09 0.09 11.38
N PHE A 130 -1.52 1.22 10.95
CA PHE A 130 -0.61 2.02 11.77
C PHE A 130 -1.28 2.52 13.06
N SER A 131 -2.53 2.95 12.93
CA SER A 131 -3.45 3.25 14.03
C SER A 131 -4.89 3.03 13.56
N LYS A 132 -5.87 3.15 14.47
CA LYS A 132 -7.29 2.98 14.13
C LYS A 132 -7.78 3.91 13.00
N TYR A 133 -7.17 5.08 12.81
CA TYR A 133 -7.54 6.02 11.74
C TYR A 133 -6.98 5.65 10.36
N TYR A 134 -6.09 4.65 10.32
CA TYR A 134 -5.47 4.15 9.10
C TYR A 134 -6.15 2.86 8.61
N ALA A 135 -7.24 2.45 9.26
CA ALA A 135 -8.07 1.33 8.84
C ALA A 135 -9.38 1.85 8.28
N SER A 136 -9.73 1.40 7.09
CA SER A 136 -10.95 1.79 6.41
C SER A 136 -11.57 0.60 5.69
N THR A 137 -12.85 0.69 5.36
CA THR A 137 -13.51 -0.23 4.44
C THR A 137 -13.60 0.43 3.07
N HIS A 138 -13.79 -0.34 1.99
CA HIS A 138 -13.84 0.16 0.59
C HIS A 138 -14.78 1.37 0.39
N MET A 139 -15.74 1.60 1.28
CA MET A 139 -16.66 2.74 1.25
C MET A 139 -16.01 4.10 1.58
N HIS A 140 -14.77 4.17 2.10
CA HIS A 140 -14.16 5.44 2.54
C HIS A 140 -12.70 5.61 2.04
N LEU A 141 -12.47 5.46 0.73
CA LEU A 141 -11.15 5.73 0.12
C LEU A 141 -10.74 7.21 0.18
N ASP A 142 -11.71 8.12 0.32
CA ASP A 142 -11.46 9.56 0.48
C ASP A 142 -10.69 9.87 1.77
N ASP A 143 -11.00 9.19 2.86
CA ASP A 143 -10.33 9.40 4.15
C ASP A 143 -8.85 9.01 4.06
N ILE A 144 -8.55 7.92 3.35
CA ILE A 144 -7.19 7.48 3.10
C ILE A 144 -6.45 8.51 2.25
N TYR A 145 -7.08 8.98 1.16
CA TYR A 145 -6.49 10.01 0.31
C TYR A 145 -6.20 11.29 1.12
N ASN A 146 -7.18 11.76 1.88
CA ASN A 146 -7.06 12.98 2.67
C ASN A 146 -5.93 12.83 3.70
N GLN A 147 -5.84 11.70 4.40
CA GLN A 147 -4.77 11.47 5.37
C GLN A 147 -3.39 11.38 4.70
N LEU A 148 -3.27 10.67 3.56
CA LEU A 148 -2.02 10.58 2.80
C LEU A 148 -1.53 11.96 2.37
N ILE A 149 -2.42 12.79 1.83
CA ILE A 149 -2.09 14.15 1.42
C ILE A 149 -1.67 14.98 2.62
N GLN A 150 -2.49 15.03 3.68
CA GLN A 150 -2.19 15.83 4.87
C GLN A 150 -0.83 15.47 5.50
N ASP A 151 -0.52 14.17 5.60
CA ASP A 151 0.76 13.72 6.16
C ASP A 151 1.97 14.00 5.26
N SER A 152 1.75 14.27 3.97
CA SER A 152 2.80 14.47 2.97
C SER A 152 3.07 15.93 2.64
N ILE A 153 2.30 16.89 3.18
CA ILE A 153 2.53 18.32 2.93
C ILE A 153 3.88 18.74 3.49
N ASP A 154 4.73 19.36 2.67
CA ASP A 154 5.94 20.02 3.14
C ASP A 154 5.60 21.39 3.73
N VAL A 155 5.51 21.45 5.05
CA VAL A 155 5.25 22.71 5.78
C VAL A 155 6.35 23.77 5.57
N SER A 156 7.54 23.36 5.13
CA SER A 156 8.67 24.26 4.86
C SER A 156 8.61 24.84 3.45
N CYS A 157 7.92 24.17 2.51
CA CYS A 157 7.83 24.56 1.10
C CYS A 157 6.36 24.56 0.63
N PRO A 158 5.64 25.69 0.69
CA PRO A 158 4.24 25.77 0.27
C PRO A 158 4.02 25.25 -1.15
N GLY A 159 3.02 24.39 -1.31
CA GLY A 159 2.66 23.78 -2.60
C GLY A 159 3.54 22.59 -3.01
N ARG A 160 4.43 22.11 -2.14
CA ARG A 160 5.20 20.88 -2.35
C ARG A 160 4.77 19.76 -1.40
N TYR A 161 5.07 18.54 -1.83
CA TYR A 161 4.91 17.35 -1.02
C TYR A 161 6.29 16.78 -0.68
N LEU A 162 6.37 16.14 0.49
CA LEU A 162 7.54 15.38 0.90
C LEU A 162 7.65 14.14 0.01
N ALA A 163 8.88 13.77 -0.36
CA ALA A 163 9.12 12.55 -1.11
C ALA A 163 8.46 11.36 -0.39
N THR A 164 7.53 10.70 -1.08
CA THR A 164 6.64 9.73 -0.48
C THR A 164 6.58 8.45 -1.30
N TYR A 165 6.92 7.33 -0.67
CA TYR A 165 6.78 6.01 -1.25
C TYR A 165 5.46 5.40 -0.82
N ALA A 166 4.55 5.21 -1.77
CA ALA A 166 3.30 4.50 -1.52
C ALA A 166 3.35 3.11 -2.17
N TYR A 167 3.26 2.09 -1.33
CA TYR A 167 3.38 0.69 -1.72
C TYR A 167 2.00 0.04 -1.65
N TYR A 168 1.43 -0.31 -2.79
CA TYR A 168 0.13 -0.99 -2.85
C TYR A 168 0.33 -2.49 -2.74
N ILE A 169 -0.43 -3.11 -1.85
CA ILE A 169 -0.48 -4.57 -1.67
C ILE A 169 -1.92 -5.00 -1.92
N ILE A 170 -2.17 -5.66 -3.06
CA ILE A 170 -3.52 -5.94 -3.55
C ILE A 170 -3.81 -7.45 -3.57
N PRO A 171 -4.92 -7.91 -2.97
CA PRO A 171 -5.28 -9.32 -2.92
C PRO A 171 -5.90 -9.74 -4.24
N LYS A 172 -5.85 -11.06 -4.47
CA LYS A 172 -6.30 -11.73 -5.70
C LYS A 172 -7.70 -11.34 -6.18
N ASP A 173 -8.67 -11.15 -5.28
CA ASP A 173 -10.09 -11.06 -5.67
C ASP A 173 -10.53 -9.65 -6.09
N PHE A 174 -9.62 -8.66 -6.03
CA PHE A 174 -10.00 -7.27 -6.24
C PHE A 174 -10.16 -6.86 -7.72
N CYS A 175 -9.49 -7.56 -8.66
CA CYS A 175 -9.54 -7.18 -10.08
C CYS A 175 -10.82 -7.65 -10.81
N ASN A 176 -11.67 -8.47 -10.17
CA ASN A 176 -12.96 -8.92 -10.73
C ASN A 176 -14.15 -8.03 -10.33
N ALA A 177 -13.95 -6.99 -9.51
CA ALA A 177 -14.98 -6.04 -9.12
C ALA A 177 -14.88 -4.76 -9.98
N SER A 178 -15.21 -4.88 -11.27
CA SER A 178 -15.46 -3.76 -12.18
C SER A 178 -16.78 -3.98 -12.88
#